data_AF-A0A432W8X0-F1
#
_entry.id   AF-A0A432W8X0-F1
#
_cell.length_a   1.000
_cell.length_b   1.000
_cell.length_c   1.000
_cell.angle_alpha   90.00
_cell.angle_beta   90.00
_cell.angle_gamma   90.00
#
_symmetry.space_group_name_H-M   'P 1'
#
loop_
_entity.id
_entity.type
_entity.pdbx_description
1 polymer ?
#
loop_
_entity_poly.entity_id
_entity_poly.type
_entity_poly.pdbx_seq_one_letter_code
_entity_poly.pdbx_strand_id
1 'polypeptide(L)'
;MKKETESWPVKYIVPVVATIIATRLLFYFTGFDYSLFRDPFNMWFFIIDIAVFASIFWICLTLWNKLLQKYRRTAQAGQSADNHD
;
A
#
# COMPACT_ATOMS: atom_id res chain seq x y z
N MET A 1 -24.66 1.94 -20.53
CA MET A 1 -24.43 2.19 -19.10
C MET A 1 -23.04 1.65 -18.74
N LYS A 2 -21.98 2.48 -18.90
CA LYS A 2 -20.63 2.09 -18.49
C LYS A 2 -20.65 2.04 -16.96
N LYS A 3 -20.45 0.85 -16.38
CA LYS A 3 -20.23 0.73 -14.94
C LYS A 3 -18.95 1.52 -14.65
N GLU A 4 -19.10 2.68 -14.04
CA GLU A 4 -18.00 3.33 -13.33
C GLU A 4 -17.51 2.30 -12.32
N THR A 5 -16.42 1.62 -12.65
CA THR A 5 -15.71 0.79 -11.70
C THR A 5 -15.23 1.74 -10.63
N GLU A 6 -15.93 1.78 -9.50
CA GLU A 6 -15.57 2.56 -8.33
C GLU A 6 -14.06 2.51 -8.14
N SER A 7 -13.39 3.67 -8.13
CA SER A 7 -11.93 3.78 -7.95
C SER A 7 -11.47 3.46 -6.53
N TRP A 8 -12.43 3.20 -5.63
CA TRP A 8 -12.22 2.95 -4.21
C TRP A 8 -11.37 1.71 -3.91
N PRO A 9 -11.51 0.54 -4.58
CA PRO A 9 -10.70 -0.62 -4.31
C PRO A 9 -9.23 -0.34 -4.61
N VAL A 10 -8.92 0.32 -5.74
CA VAL A 10 -7.54 0.55 -6.18
C VAL A 10 -6.75 1.38 -5.16
N LYS A 11 -7.41 2.33 -4.49
CA LYS A 11 -6.80 3.18 -3.45
C LYS A 11 -6.25 2.37 -2.28
N TYR A 12 -6.84 1.22 -1.97
CA TYR A 12 -6.44 0.38 -0.83
C TYR A 12 -5.74 -0.90 -1.27
N ILE A 13 -6.16 -1.52 -2.38
CA ILE A 13 -5.57 -2.74 -2.93
C ILE A 13 -4.10 -2.52 -3.28
N VAL A 14 -3.75 -1.41 -3.94
CA VAL A 14 -2.36 -1.15 -4.34
C VAL A 14 -1.44 -1.00 -3.12
N PRO A 15 -1.78 -0.18 -2.10
CA PRO A 15 -1.04 -0.17 -0.85
C PRO A 15 -0.99 -1.52 -0.12
N VAL A 16 -2.09 -2.28 -0.08
CA VAL A 16 -2.12 -3.61 0.56
C VAL A 16 -1.14 -4.56 -0.13
N VAL A 17 -1.18 -4.66 -1.46
CA VAL A 17 -0.26 -5.53 -2.22
C VAL A 17 1.19 -5.08 -2.03
N ALA A 18 1.46 -3.78 -2.11
CA ALA A 18 2.80 -3.24 -1.88
C ALA A 18 3.31 -3.55 -0.46
N THR A 19 2.43 -3.46 0.53
CA THR A 19 2.74 -3.78 1.93
C THR A 19 3.07 -5.26 2.09
N ILE A 20 2.26 -6.16 1.53
CA ILE A 20 2.51 -7.61 1.59
C ILE A 20 3.91 -7.93 1.05
N ILE A 21 4.27 -7.36 -0.11
CA ILE A 21 5.59 -7.57 -0.72
C ILE A 21 6.69 -6.98 0.18
N ALA A 22 6.53 -5.76 0.66
CA ALA A 22 7.52 -5.08 1.48
C ALA A 22 7.75 -5.79 2.82
N THR A 23 6.70 -6.24 3.49
CA THR A 23 6.81 -7.00 4.75
C THR A 23 7.52 -8.34 4.52
N ARG A 24 7.19 -9.06 3.44
CA ARG A 24 7.87 -10.32 3.11
C ARG A 24 9.36 -10.11 2.83
N LEU A 25 9.69 -9.05 2.10
CA LEU A 25 11.08 -8.69 1.78
C LEU A 25 11.84 -8.29 3.05
N LEU A 26 11.21 -7.51 3.94
CA LEU A 26 11.80 -7.12 5.21
C LEU A 26 12.13 -8.34 6.07
N PHE A 27 11.20 -9.28 6.22
CA PHE A 27 11.42 -10.51 7.00
C PHE A 27 12.50 -11.40 6.41
N TYR A 28 12.61 -11.46 5.08
CA TYR A 28 13.71 -12.16 4.42
C TYR A 28 15.08 -11.55 4.79
N PHE A 29 15.20 -10.22 4.79
CA PHE A 29 16.46 -9.54 5.13
C PHE A 29 16.79 -9.55 6.62
N THR A 30 15.79 -9.50 7.49
CA THR A 30 16.00 -9.53 8.94
C THR A 30 16.18 -10.93 9.50
N GLY A 31 16.00 -11.97 8.67
CA GLY A 31 16.03 -13.37 9.11
C GLY A 31 14.87 -13.72 10.05
N PHE A 32 13.77 -12.96 9.99
CA PHE A 32 12.59 -13.18 10.81
C PHE A 32 11.77 -14.34 10.22
N ASP A 33 12.16 -15.56 10.57
CA ASP A 33 11.46 -16.80 10.20
C ASP A 33 10.51 -17.19 11.34
N TYR A 34 9.34 -16.55 11.38
CA TYR A 34 8.25 -16.97 12.25
C TYR A 34 7.06 -17.39 11.40
N SER A 35 6.62 -18.63 11.56
CA SER A 35 5.48 -19.17 10.84
C SER A 35 4.37 -19.53 11.83
N LEU A 36 3.24 -18.83 11.73
CA LEU A 36 2.06 -19.03 12.59
C LEU A 36 1.52 -20.47 12.59
N PHE A 37 1.83 -21.26 11.57
CA PHE A 37 1.38 -22.64 11.41
C PHE A 37 2.47 -23.68 11.70
N ARG A 38 3.74 -23.26 11.79
CA ARG A 38 4.88 -24.17 11.99
C ARG A 38 5.44 -24.07 13.40
N ASP A 39 5.43 -22.87 13.96
CA ASP A 39 5.98 -22.57 15.28
C ASP A 39 4.88 -22.56 16.35
N PRO A 40 5.19 -22.92 17.61
CA PRO A 40 4.26 -22.74 18.71
C PRO A 40 3.82 -21.28 18.77
N PHE A 41 2.50 -21.06 18.86
CA PHE A 41 1.92 -19.72 18.84
C PHE A 41 2.56 -18.85 19.91
N ASN A 42 3.29 -17.83 19.45
CA ASN A 42 3.94 -16.85 20.30
C ASN A 42 3.26 -15.49 20.11
N MET A 43 2.58 -15.05 21.17
CA MET A 43 1.83 -13.79 21.17
C MET A 43 2.74 -12.58 20.89
N TRP A 44 3.99 -12.59 21.34
CA TRP A 44 4.93 -11.51 21.11
C TRP A 44 5.32 -11.38 19.63
N PHE A 45 5.61 -12.50 18.96
CA PHE A 45 5.93 -12.49 17.54
C PHE A 45 4.73 -12.09 16.68
N PHE A 46 3.53 -12.50 17.06
CA PHE A 46 2.31 -12.07 16.39
C PHE A 46 2.05 -10.55 16.50
N ILE A 47 2.27 -9.97 17.68
CA ILE A 47 2.14 -8.51 17.88
C ILE A 47 3.17 -7.75 17.02
N ILE A 48 4.42 -8.23 16.98
CA ILE A 48 5.46 -7.63 16.15
C ILE A 48 5.08 -7.68 14.67
N ASP A 49 4.58 -8.83 14.19
CA ASP A 49 4.13 -8.99 12.81
C ASP A 49 3.02 -7.99 12.43
N ILE A 50 1.98 -7.89 13.27
CA ILE A 50 0.90 -6.91 13.07
C ILE A 50 1.44 -5.47 13.09
N ALA A 51 2.30 -5.13 14.04
CA ALA A 51 2.84 -3.78 14.18
C ALA A 51 3.69 -3.37 12.97
N VAL A 52 4.55 -4.27 12.49
CA VAL A 52 5.37 -4.06 11.29
C VAL A 52 4.47 -3.93 10.06
N PHE A 53 3.50 -4.83 9.89
CA PHE A 53 2.56 -4.76 8.78
C PHE A 53 1.78 -3.45 8.77
N ALA A 54 1.20 -3.04 9.90
CA ALA A 54 0.44 -1.81 10.03
C ALA A 54 1.29 -0.56 9.74
N SER A 55 2.54 -0.54 10.21
CA SER A 55 3.47 0.56 9.98
C SER A 55 3.82 0.71 8.50
N ILE A 56 4.17 -0.39 7.84
CA ILE A 56 4.47 -0.42 6.40
C ILE A 56 3.23 -0.03 5.59
N PHE A 57 2.05 -0.54 5.96
CA PHE A 57 0.79 -0.22 5.30
C PHE A 57 0.49 1.27 5.34
N TRP A 58 0.66 1.90 6.50
CA TRP A 58 0.42 3.32 6.65
C TRP A 58 1.39 4.18 5.81
N ILE A 59 2.66 3.76 5.72
CA ILE A 59 3.66 4.40 4.86
C ILE A 59 3.26 4.26 3.38
N CYS A 60 2.92 3.05 2.92
CA CYS A 60 2.48 2.79 1.56
C CYS A 60 1.24 3.60 1.20
N LEU A 61 0.25 3.68 2.10
CA LEU A 61 -0.97 4.45 1.90
C LEU A 61 -0.66 5.96 1.77
N THR A 62 0.23 6.48 2.63
CA THR A 62 0.64 7.88 2.60
C THR A 62 1.36 8.23 1.29
N LEU A 63 2.29 7.38 0.86
CA LEU A 63 3.01 7.55 -0.41
C LEU A 63 2.05 7.48 -1.60
N TRP A 64 1.14 6.52 -1.61
CA TRP A 64 0.14 6.38 -2.67
C TRP A 64 -0.77 7.60 -2.77
N ASN A 65 -1.25 8.13 -1.65
CA ASN A 65 -2.06 9.35 -1.61
C ASN A 65 -1.29 10.57 -2.16
N LYS A 66 -0.01 10.72 -1.79
CA LYS A 66 0.85 11.80 -2.34
C LYS A 66 1.05 11.65 -3.85
N LEU A 67 1.28 10.43 -4.32
CA LEU A 67 1.45 10.13 -5.74
C LEU A 67 0.17 10.47 -6.53
N LEU A 68 -0.99 10.02 -6.04
CA LEU A 68 -2.29 10.32 -6.64
C LEU A 68 -2.57 11.82 -6.68
N GLN A 69 -2.25 12.56 -5.62
CA GLN A 69 -2.39 14.02 -5.62
C GLN A 69 -1.49 14.67 -6.67
N LYS A 70 -0.25 14.20 -6.82
CA LYS A 70 0.68 14.71 -7.84
C LYS A 70 0.11 14.47 -9.25
N TYR A 71 -0.33 13.24 -9.55
CA TYR A 71 -0.95 12.90 -10.84
C TYR A 71 -2.20 13.74 -11.14
N ARG A 72 -3.09 13.93 -10.18
CA ARG A 72 -4.30 14.75 -10.35
C ARG A 72 -3.97 16.21 -10.70
N ARG A 73 -2.93 16.78 -10.06
CA ARG A 73 -2.47 18.14 -10.38
C ARG A 73 -1.90 18.25 -11.80
N THR A 74 -1.15 17.24 -12.25
CA THR A 74 -0.59 17.24 -13.61
C THR A 74 -1.68 17.09 -14.67
N ALA A 75 -2.67 16.23 -14.42
CA ALA A 75 -3.81 16.06 -15.31
C ALA A 75 -4.65 17.34 -15.46
N GLN A 76 -4.93 18.05 -14.34
CA GLN A 76 -5.65 19.32 -14.38
C GLN A 76 -4.85 20.43 -15.07
N ALA A 77 -3.53 20.50 -14.88
CA ALA A 77 -2.68 21.48 -15.56
C ALA A 77 -2.62 21.28 -17.08
N GLY A 78 -2.60 20.03 -17.56
CA GLY A 78 -2.64 19.72 -18.99
C GLY A 78 -3.99 20.08 -19.63
N GLN A 79 -5.09 19.88 -18.90
CA GLN A 79 -6.44 20.17 -19.41
C GLN A 79 -6.73 21.68 -19.47
N SER A 80 -6.14 22.49 -18.59
CA SER A 80 -6.23 23.96 -18.68
C SER A 80 -5.41 24.55 -19.83
N ALA A 81 -4.35 23.87 -20.29
CA ALA A 81 -3.55 24.31 -21.43
C ALA A 81 -4.27 24.02 -22.77
N ASP A 82 -4.93 22.86 -22.88
CA ASP A 82 -5.63 22.41 -24.10
C ASP A 82 -6.93 23.19 -24.41
N ASN A 83 -7.53 23.85 -23.41
CA ASN A 83 -8.74 24.67 -23.58
C ASN A 83 -8.46 26.13 -23.98
N HIS A 84 -7.19 26.50 -24.19
CA HIS A 84 -6.77 27.87 -24.50
C HIS A 84 -6.12 28.02 -25.90
N ASP A 85 -6.08 26.95 -26.68
CA ASP A 85 -5.72 26.94 -28.11
C ASP A 85 -6.99 26.88 -28.99
#